data_AF-A0A3C2DF28-F1
#
_entry.id   AF-A0A3C2DF28-F1
#
_cell.length_a   1.000
_cell.length_b   1.000
_cell.length_c   1.000
_cell.angle_alpha   90.00
_cell.angle_beta   90.00
_cell.angle_gamma   90.00
#
_symmetry.space_group_name_H-M   'P 1'
#
loop_
_entity.id
_entity.type
_entity.pdbx_description
1 polymer ?
#
loop_
_entity_poly.entity_id
_entity_poly.type
_entity_poly.pdbx_seq_one_letter_code
_entity_poly.pdbx_strand_id
1 'polypeptide(L)'
;EIGWDTPEAFRERVVAAWKRLCRQPPGERVLVACHGGTIRTILADVVGNPSAGFRLEYASISRVEVTASGEPSGDELDDPYCSVASVNETAHFDSMRKEIVGAFRGADRPGLPPVNRRPLTAPSS
;
A
#
# COMPACT_ATOMS: atom_id res chain seq x y z
N GLU A 1 -1.04 1.90 -27.86
CA GLU A 1 -1.09 0.48 -27.49
C GLU A 1 -1.44 0.35 -26.02
N ILE A 2 -2.38 -0.51 -25.67
CA ILE A 2 -2.63 -0.86 -24.27
C ILE A 2 -1.55 -1.90 -23.92
N GLY A 3 -0.35 -1.40 -23.60
CA GLY A 3 0.85 -2.21 -23.36
C GLY A 3 0.72 -3.00 -22.06
N TRP A 4 1.06 -4.28 -22.13
CA TRP A 4 1.20 -5.13 -20.95
C TRP A 4 2.68 -5.19 -20.57
N ASP A 5 2.98 -4.99 -19.29
CA ASP A 5 4.32 -5.24 -18.75
C ASP A 5 4.61 -6.75 -18.75
N THR A 6 5.89 -7.12 -18.95
CA THR A 6 6.33 -8.46 -18.58
C THR A 6 6.19 -8.65 -17.06
N PRO A 7 6.06 -9.89 -16.55
CA PRO A 7 6.03 -10.14 -15.11
C PRO A 7 7.20 -9.49 -14.36
N GLU A 8 8.39 -9.48 -14.96
CA GLU A 8 9.61 -8.90 -14.41
C GLU A 8 9.52 -7.37 -14.33
N ALA A 9 9.10 -6.71 -15.42
CA ALA A 9 8.93 -5.26 -15.45
C ALA A 9 7.85 -4.79 -14.46
N PHE A 10 6.75 -5.55 -14.34
CA PHE A 10 5.73 -5.30 -13.33
C PHE A 10 6.31 -5.42 -11.91
N ARG A 11 7.06 -6.49 -11.64
CA ARG A 11 7.70 -6.74 -10.34
C ARG A 11 8.63 -5.60 -9.96
N GLU A 12 9.55 -5.24 -10.85
CA GLU A 12 10.53 -4.17 -10.62
C GLU A 12 9.86 -2.84 -10.30
N ARG A 13 8.81 -2.48 -11.05
CA ARG A 13 8.05 -1.25 -10.84
C ARG A 13 7.34 -1.23 -9.48
N VAL A 14 6.73 -2.35 -9.08
CA VAL A 14 6.07 -2.47 -7.76
C VAL A 14 7.11 -2.38 -6.64
N VAL A 15 8.21 -3.14 -6.72
CA VAL A 15 9.27 -3.15 -5.70
C VAL A 15 9.92 -1.77 -5.57
N ALA A 16 10.20 -1.09 -6.68
CA ALA A 16 10.75 0.26 -6.65
C ALA A 16 9.82 1.26 -5.95
N ALA A 17 8.51 1.19 -6.24
CA ALA A 17 7.52 2.04 -5.59
C ALA A 17 7.38 1.72 -4.09
N TRP A 18 7.40 0.43 -3.72
CA TRP A 18 7.37 -0.06 -2.35
C TRP A 18 8.58 0.45 -1.55
N LYS A 19 9.80 0.23 -2.03
CA LYS A 19 11.03 0.69 -1.36
C LYS A 19 11.05 2.21 -1.16
N ARG A 20 10.58 2.98 -2.16
CA ARG A 20 10.44 4.44 -2.01
C ARG A 20 9.47 4.80 -0.90
N LEU A 21 8.34 4.09 -0.78
CA LEU A 21 7.36 4.32 0.29
C LEU A 21 7.95 4.02 1.68
N CYS A 22 8.75 2.96 1.81
CA CYS A 22 9.42 2.61 3.06
C CYS A 22 10.48 3.64 3.46
N ARG A 23 11.26 4.15 2.50
CA ARG A 23 12.29 5.17 2.76
C ARG A 23 11.72 6.55 3.09
N GLN A 24 10.55 6.88 2.54
CA GLN A 24 9.91 8.19 2.68
C GLN A 24 8.41 8.03 3.01
N PRO A 25 8.07 7.48 4.19
CA PRO A 25 6.68 7.24 4.54
C PRO A 25 5.96 8.58 4.78
N PRO A 26 4.73 8.77 4.29
CA PRO A 26 3.95 9.99 4.52
C PRO A 26 3.45 10.14 5.98
N GLY A 27 3.67 9.14 6.82
CA GLY A 27 3.33 9.12 8.25
C GLY A 27 3.64 7.75 8.86
N GLU A 28 3.42 7.61 10.17
CA GLU A 28 3.72 6.37 10.91
C GLU A 28 2.89 5.16 10.46
N ARG A 29 1.71 5.40 9.91
CA ARG A 29 0.78 4.36 9.42
C ARG A 29 0.33 4.69 8.01
N VAL A 30 0.65 3.81 7.08
CA VAL A 30 0.35 3.99 5.66
C VAL A 30 -0.61 2.91 5.19
N LEU A 31 -1.72 3.31 4.56
CA LEU A 31 -2.63 2.39 3.90
C LEU A 31 -2.37 2.40 2.40
N VAL A 32 -2.10 1.21 1.85
CA VAL A 32 -1.97 1.00 0.39
C VAL A 32 -3.15 0.17 -0.09
N ALA A 33 -4.09 0.78 -0.82
CA ALA A 33 -5.17 0.08 -1.49
C ALA A 33 -4.75 -0.32 -2.91
N CYS A 34 -4.74 -1.62 -3.21
CA CYS A 34 -4.31 -2.13 -4.50
C CYS A 34 -4.92 -3.51 -4.81
N HIS A 35 -4.38 -4.17 -5.84
CA HIS A 35 -4.85 -5.47 -6.32
C HIS A 35 -3.96 -6.60 -5.82
N GLY A 36 -4.45 -7.84 -5.86
CA GLY A 36 -3.73 -9.01 -5.35
C GLY A 36 -2.35 -9.23 -5.99
N GLY A 37 -2.15 -8.85 -7.26
CA GLY A 37 -0.83 -8.90 -7.91
C GLY A 37 0.20 -8.02 -7.20
N THR A 38 -0.14 -6.76 -6.94
CA THR A 38 0.72 -5.81 -6.23
C THR A 38 1.01 -6.28 -4.80
N ILE A 39 -0.01 -6.74 -4.08
CA ILE A 39 0.15 -7.23 -2.70
C ILE A 39 1.11 -8.43 -2.67
N ARG A 40 0.92 -9.42 -3.55
CA ARG A 40 1.81 -10.60 -3.61
C ARG A 40 3.25 -10.22 -3.93
N THR A 41 3.45 -9.31 -4.87
CA THR A 41 4.80 -8.83 -5.21
C THR A 41 5.48 -8.16 -4.02
N ILE A 42 4.77 -7.31 -3.28
CA ILE A 42 5.32 -6.67 -2.08
C ILE A 42 5.65 -7.73 -1.02
N LEU A 43 4.71 -8.64 -0.71
CA LEU A 43 4.94 -9.65 0.32
C LEU A 43 6.11 -10.59 -0.04
N ALA A 44 6.24 -10.97 -1.31
CA ALA A 44 7.36 -11.78 -1.81
C ALA A 44 8.71 -11.07 -1.68
N ASP A 45 8.76 -9.75 -1.93
CA ASP A 45 9.95 -8.91 -1.73
C ASP A 45 10.31 -8.81 -0.24
N VAL A 46 9.32 -8.55 0.63
CA VAL A 46 9.52 -8.45 2.09
C VAL A 46 10.07 -9.75 2.70
N VAL A 47 9.60 -10.91 2.25
CA VAL A 47 10.12 -12.21 2.74
C VAL A 47 11.41 -12.66 2.03
N GLY A 48 11.92 -11.88 1.08
CA GLY A 48 13.13 -12.21 0.31
C GLY A 48 12.98 -13.45 -0.58
N ASN A 49 11.75 -13.83 -0.97
CA ASN A 49 11.48 -15.00 -1.80
C ASN A 49 10.49 -14.66 -2.93
N PRO A 50 10.99 -14.38 -4.14
CA PRO A 50 10.17 -14.06 -5.31
C PRO A 50 9.17 -15.17 -5.71
N SER A 51 9.41 -16.41 -5.29
CA SER A 51 8.55 -17.57 -5.59
C SER A 51 7.47 -17.81 -4.53
N ALA A 52 7.41 -16.98 -3.48
CA ALA A 52 6.43 -17.14 -2.41
C ALA A 52 5.00 -16.93 -2.94
N GLY A 53 4.12 -17.90 -2.67
CA GLY A 53 2.70 -17.82 -2.98
C GLY A 53 1.89 -17.36 -1.76
N PHE A 54 1.17 -16.24 -1.89
CA PHE A 54 0.24 -15.77 -0.85
C PHE A 54 -1.20 -15.84 -1.35
N ARG A 55 -2.06 -16.48 -0.55
CA ARG A 55 -3.52 -16.43 -0.73
C ARG A 55 -4.03 -15.07 -0.27
N LEU A 56 -4.91 -14.46 -1.06
CA LEU A 56 -5.54 -13.17 -0.77
C LEU A 56 -7.02 -13.24 -1.12
N GLU A 57 -7.88 -12.94 -0.16
CA GLU A 57 -9.31 -12.72 -0.39
C GLU A 57 -9.58 -11.28 -0.81
N TYR A 58 -10.67 -11.04 -1.51
CA TYR A 58 -11.08 -9.69 -1.91
C TYR A 58 -11.30 -8.81 -0.68
N ALA A 59 -10.70 -7.62 -0.65
CA ALA A 59 -10.70 -6.70 0.50
C ALA A 59 -10.03 -7.23 1.78
N SER A 60 -9.23 -8.30 1.70
CA SER A 60 -8.39 -8.73 2.83
C SER A 60 -7.30 -7.69 3.16
N ILE A 61 -6.82 -7.72 4.40
CA ILE A 61 -5.77 -6.83 4.89
C ILE A 61 -4.48 -7.63 5.12
N SER A 62 -3.35 -7.11 4.66
CA SER A 62 -2.02 -7.61 5.00
C SER A 62 -1.23 -6.50 5.67
N ARG A 63 -0.43 -6.83 6.69
CA ARG A 63 0.35 -5.85 7.47
C ARG A 63 1.83 -6.15 7.36
N VAL A 64 2.59 -5.10 7.08
CA VAL A 64 4.04 -5.11 7.06
C VAL A 64 4.53 -4.08 8.06
N GLU A 65 5.43 -4.50 8.93
CA GLU A 65 6.17 -3.62 9.82
C GLU A 65 7.43 -3.14 9.10
N VAL A 66 7.72 -1.85 9.22
CA VAL A 66 8.89 -1.22 8.61
C VAL A 66 9.68 -0.56 9.72
N THR A 67 10.88 -1.07 9.98
CA THR A 67 11.81 -0.54 10.96
C THR A 67 12.84 0.30 10.23
N ALA A 68 12.96 1.57 10.61
CA ALA A 68 13.99 2.45 10.05
C ALA A 68 15.37 1.85 10.31
N SER A 69 16.20 1.82 9.28
CA SER A 69 17.62 1.54 9.41
C SER A 69 18.24 2.56 10.38
N GLY A 70 19.24 2.16 11.17
CA GLY A 70 19.95 3.04 12.10
C GLY A 70 20.61 4.23 11.40
N GLU A 71 21.24 5.13 12.17
CA GLU A 71 21.89 6.32 11.61
C GLU A 71 22.79 5.98 10.40
N PRO A 72 22.73 6.76 9.32
CA PRO A 72 23.46 6.48 8.10
C PRO A 72 24.97 6.54 8.37
N SER A 73 25.60 5.39 8.55
CA SER A 73 27.06 5.28 8.54
C SER A 73 27.52 5.37 7.08
N GLY A 74 27.73 6.59 6.59
CA GLY A 74 28.50 6.89 5.36
C GLY A 74 28.16 6.07 4.11
N ASP A 75 27.53 6.75 3.15
CA ASP A 75 27.49 6.42 1.71
C ASP A 75 26.46 5.41 1.19
N GLU A 76 25.76 4.62 2.01
CA GLU A 76 24.52 3.93 1.59
C GLU A 76 23.46 3.99 2.71
N LEU A 77 22.27 4.53 2.40
CA LEU A 77 21.12 4.38 3.30
C LEU A 77 20.61 2.96 3.12
N ASP A 78 20.94 2.06 4.05
CA ASP A 78 20.41 0.70 4.06
C ASP A 78 18.89 0.73 3.91
N ASP A 79 18.35 -0.14 3.04
CA ASP A 79 16.90 -0.27 2.89
C ASP A 79 16.26 -0.57 4.25
N PRO A 80 15.16 0.11 4.63
CA PRO A 80 14.46 -0.17 5.87
C PRO A 80 14.12 -1.65 5.99
N TYR A 81 14.37 -2.21 7.18
CA TYR A 81 14.03 -3.60 7.43
C TYR A 81 12.51 -3.75 7.45
N CYS A 82 11.99 -4.66 6.63
CA CYS A 82 10.57 -4.94 6.54
C CYS A 82 10.28 -6.36 7.02
N SER A 83 9.21 -6.55 7.79
CA SER A 83 8.73 -7.88 8.21
C SER A 83 7.22 -8.00 8.01
N VAL A 84 6.76 -9.19 7.65
CA VAL A 84 5.32 -9.47 7.53
C VAL A 84 4.76 -9.74 8.92
N ALA A 85 3.88 -8.86 9.39
CA ALA A 85 3.16 -9.04 10.66
C ALA A 85 1.93 -9.93 10.49
N SER A 86 1.22 -9.78 9.37
CA SER A 86 0.05 -10.61 9.04
C SER A 86 -0.26 -10.58 7.55
N VAL A 87 -0.95 -11.62 7.08
CA VAL A 87 -1.43 -11.72 5.69
C VAL A 87 -2.88 -12.15 5.67
N ASN A 88 -3.62 -11.64 4.68
CA ASN A 88 -4.96 -12.11 4.37
C ASN A 88 -5.94 -12.08 5.56
N GLU A 89 -5.90 -11.02 6.37
CA GLU A 89 -6.86 -10.80 7.47
C GLU A 89 -8.25 -10.54 6.90
N THR A 90 -9.21 -11.40 7.24
CA THR A 90 -10.61 -11.32 6.80
C THR A 90 -11.61 -11.18 7.95
N ALA A 91 -11.14 -11.10 9.20
CA ALA A 91 -12.02 -11.03 10.38
C ALA A 91 -13.02 -9.86 10.34
N HIS A 92 -12.71 -8.80 9.60
CA HIS A 92 -13.60 -7.66 9.43
C HIS A 92 -14.79 -7.94 8.48
N PHE A 93 -14.78 -9.04 7.71
CA PHE A 93 -15.91 -9.44 6.86
C PHE A 93 -17.12 -9.87 7.70
N ASP A 94 -16.86 -10.47 8.87
CA ASP A 94 -17.90 -10.88 9.81
C ASP A 94 -18.34 -9.74 10.72
N SER A 95 -17.78 -8.54 10.53
CA SER A 95 -18.13 -7.38 11.33
C SER A 95 -19.46 -6.79 10.87
N MET A 96 -20.43 -6.77 11.79
CA MET A 96 -21.67 -6.06 11.57
C MET A 96 -21.46 -4.56 11.72
N ARG A 97 -21.89 -3.79 10.71
CA ARG A 97 -21.95 -2.32 10.80
C ARG A 97 -22.91 -1.93 11.92
N LYS A 98 -22.37 -1.42 13.03
CA LYS A 98 -23.18 -0.97 14.19
C LYS A 98 -23.80 0.42 13.99
N GLU A 99 -23.19 1.27 13.16
CA GLU A 99 -23.62 2.64 12.91
C GLU A 99 -23.16 3.13 11.53
N ILE A 100 -23.88 4.07 10.93
CA ILE A 100 -23.42 4.79 9.73
C ILE A 100 -22.63 6.00 10.20
N VAL A 101 -21.31 5.89 10.11
CA VAL A 101 -20.37 7.00 10.29
C VAL A 101 -19.79 7.40 8.93
N GLY A 102 -19.49 8.69 8.76
CA GLY A 102 -18.88 9.22 7.55
C GLY A 102 -17.52 8.57 7.24
N ALA A 103 -17.00 8.80 6.03
CA ALA A 103 -15.89 8.05 5.42
C ALA A 103 -14.60 7.93 6.24
N PHE A 104 -14.40 8.77 7.27
CA PHE A 104 -13.18 8.78 8.08
C PHE A 104 -13.48 9.20 9.52
N ARG A 105 -13.90 8.25 10.37
CA ARG A 105 -14.15 8.46 11.82
C ARG A 105 -13.12 9.41 12.45
N GLY A 106 -13.49 10.66 12.68
CA GLY A 106 -12.67 11.64 13.38
C GLY A 106 -11.44 12.17 12.65
N ALA A 107 -11.22 11.85 11.36
CA ALA A 107 -10.21 12.58 10.60
C ALA A 107 -10.73 13.99 10.38
N ASP A 108 -9.90 15.01 10.67
CA ASP A 108 -10.20 16.37 10.23
C ASP A 108 -10.52 16.31 8.74
N ARG A 109 -11.69 16.84 8.37
CA ARG A 109 -11.98 17.05 6.95
C ARG A 109 -10.81 17.89 6.44
N PRO A 110 -10.07 17.44 5.41
CA PRO A 110 -9.20 18.34 4.69
C PRO A 110 -10.06 19.56 4.37
N GLY A 111 -9.62 20.75 4.78
CA GLY A 111 -10.39 21.97 4.60
C GLY A 111 -10.97 22.02 3.20
N LEU A 112 -12.21 22.50 3.07
CA LEU A 112 -12.96 22.55 1.81
C LEU A 112 -12.00 22.84 0.65
N PRO A 113 -11.78 21.89 -0.28
CA PRO A 113 -10.98 22.19 -1.46
C PRO A 113 -11.63 23.42 -2.12
N PRO A 114 -10.82 24.35 -2.68
CA PRO A 114 -11.39 25.52 -3.34
C PRO A 114 -12.50 25.07 -4.28
N VAL A 115 -13.64 25.78 -4.24
CA VAL A 115 -14.95 25.44 -4.83
C VAL A 115 -14.92 25.14 -6.34
N ASN A 116 -13.73 25.21 -6.95
CA ASN A 116 -13.48 25.17 -8.37
C ASN A 116 -12.74 23.91 -8.87
N ARG A 117 -12.70 22.81 -8.10
CA ARG A 117 -12.23 21.52 -8.65
C ARG A 117 -13.39 20.79 -9.33
N ARG A 118 -13.38 20.83 -10.67
CA ARG A 118 -14.26 20.01 -11.52
C ARG A 118 -14.11 18.53 -11.14
N PRO A 119 -15.21 17.79 -10.89
CA PRO A 119 -15.15 16.36 -10.62
C PRO A 119 -14.41 15.62 -11.73
N LEU A 120 -13.59 14.63 -11.37
CA LEU A 120 -12.86 13.76 -12.32
C LEU A 120 -13.78 13.04 -13.32
N THR A 121 -15.06 12.91 -12.99
CA THR A 121 -16.10 12.28 -13.82
C THR A 121 -16.93 13.26 -14.63
N ALA A 122 -16.69 14.57 -14.51
CA ALA A 122 -17.42 15.54 -15.31
C ALA A 122 -16.99 15.41 -16.78
N PRO A 123 -17.93 15.23 -17.73
CA PRO A 123 -17.59 15.18 -19.15
C PRO A 123 -16.90 16.47 -19.56
N SER A 124 -15.80 16.39 -20.31
CA SER A 124 -15.15 17.55 -20.93
C SER A 124 -16.11 18.20 -21.92
N SER A 125 -16.26 19.52 -21.82
CA SER A 125 -16.97 20.30 -22.84
C SER A 125 -16.07 20.48 -24.05
#